data_AF-I3S7Z9-F1
#
_entry.id   AF-I3S7Z9-F1
#
_cell.length_a   1.000
_cell.length_b   1.000
_cell.length_c   1.000
_cell.angle_alpha   90.00
_cell.angle_beta   90.00
_cell.angle_gamma   90.00
#
_symmetry.space_group_name_H-M   'P 1'
#
loop_
_entity.id
_entity.type
_entity.pdbx_description
1 polymer ?
#
loop_
_entity_poly.entity_id
_entity_poly.type
_entity_poly.pdbx_seq_one_letter_code
_entity_poly.pdbx_strand_id
1 'polypeptide(L)' 'MSQIRVFVYALIIFLSQFLVVTSTTTFPCVSDDDCPVPLPPPFAKCVDGICEFFIKAQVEK' A
#
# COMPACT_ATOMS: atom_id res chain seq x y z
N MET A 1 22.53 28.30 6.94
CA MET A 1 22.01 28.47 5.56
C MET A 1 22.31 27.28 4.62
N SER A 2 23.32 26.43 4.87
CA SER A 2 23.56 25.18 4.12
C SER A 2 22.90 23.95 4.76
N GLN A 3 22.97 23.80 6.09
CA GLN A 3 22.43 22.64 6.81
C GLN A 3 20.91 22.46 6.63
N ILE A 4 20.15 23.56 6.60
CA ILE A 4 18.69 23.52 6.42
C ILE A 4 18.35 22.97 5.02
N ARG A 5 19.13 23.32 3.99
CA ARG A 5 18.91 22.80 2.63
C ARG A 5 19.15 21.30 2.60
N VAL A 6 20.23 20.82 3.21
CA VAL A 6 20.55 19.39 3.30
C VAL A 6 19.46 18.63 4.07
N PHE A 7 18.95 19.20 5.16
CA PHE A 7 17.85 18.61 5.93
C PHE A 7 16.55 18.48 5.12
N VAL A 8 16.17 19.54 4.39
CA VAL A 8 14.98 19.51 3.53
C VAL A 8 15.14 18.48 2.40
N TYR A 9 16.30 18.38 1.77
CA TYR A 9 16.54 17.35 0.74
C TYR A 9 16.48 15.93 1.31
N ALA A 10 17.06 15.70 2.50
CA ALA A 10 16.99 14.39 3.16
C ALA A 10 15.54 14.01 3.48
N LEU A 11 14.73 14.95 3.99
CA LEU A 11 13.31 14.71 4.26
C LEU A 11 12.50 14.43 3.00
N ILE A 12 12.74 15.15 1.90
CA ILE A 12 12.05 14.91 0.63
C ILE A 12 12.39 13.52 0.09
N ILE A 13 13.67 13.13 0.11
CA ILE A 13 14.10 11.79 -0.34
C ILE A 13 13.46 10.71 0.53
N PHE A 14 13.45 10.88 1.85
CA PHE A 14 12.80 9.95 2.76
C PHE A 14 11.30 9.85 2.44
N LEU A 15 10.55 10.96 2.47
CA LEU A 15 9.10 10.96 2.25
C LEU A 15 8.70 10.46 0.86
N SER A 16 9.47 10.76 -0.18
CA SER A 16 9.19 10.26 -1.54
C SER A 16 9.26 8.74 -1.65
N GLN A 17 10.21 8.09 -0.96
CA GLN A 17 10.29 6.63 -0.93
C GLN A 17 9.09 6.01 -0.19
N PHE A 18 8.70 6.59 0.95
CA PHE A 18 7.49 6.16 1.67
C PHE A 18 6.22 6.34 0.83
N LEU A 19 6.12 7.45 0.10
CA LEU A 19 4.97 7.73 -0.77
C LEU A 19 4.90 6.75 -1.95
N VAL A 20 6.03 6.37 -2.56
CA VAL A 20 6.06 5.35 -3.62
C VAL A 20 5.64 3.98 -3.08
N VAL A 21 6.16 3.56 -1.93
CA VAL A 21 5.80 2.25 -1.34
C VAL A 21 4.31 2.20 -0.97
N THR A 22 3.77 3.27 -0.40
CA THR A 22 2.33 3.35 -0.07
C THR A 22 1.47 3.44 -1.33
N SER A 23 1.87 4.22 -2.35
CA SER A 23 1.09 4.33 -3.60
C SER A 23 1.08 3.03 -4.42
N THR A 24 2.20 2.30 -4.46
CA THR A 24 2.30 1.02 -5.19
C THR A 24 1.56 -0.14 -4.51
N THR A 25 1.30 -0.03 -3.21
CA THR A 25 0.50 -1.01 -2.45
C THR A 25 -0.99 -0.67 -2.45
N THR A 26 -1.35 0.54 -2.89
CA THR A 26 -2.72 1.03 -2.91
C THR A 26 -3.31 0.84 -4.31
N PHE A 27 -3.94 -0.32 -4.55
CA PHE A 27 -4.74 -0.51 -5.76
C PHE A 27 -6.10 0.17 -5.58
N PRO A 28 -6.44 1.21 -6.36
CA PRO A 28 -7.75 1.85 -6.25
C PRO A 28 -8.85 0.89 -6.73
N CYS A 29 -9.98 0.88 -6.03
CA CYS A 29 -11.14 0.04 -6.35
C CYS A 29 -12.45 0.78 -6.07
N VAL A 30 -13.54 0.36 -6.70
CA VAL A 30 -14.90 0.88 -6.46
C VAL A 30 -15.77 -0.21 -5.84
N SER A 31 -15.59 -1.46 -6.28
CA SER A 31 -16.18 -2.68 -5.74
C SER A 31 -15.09 -3.67 -5.35
N ASP A 32 -15.43 -4.64 -4.50
CA ASP A 32 -14.57 -5.78 -4.15
C ASP A 32 -14.09 -6.56 -5.41
N ASP A 33 -14.90 -6.57 -6.47
CA ASP A 33 -14.61 -7.26 -7.73
C ASP A 33 -13.50 -6.59 -8.57
N ASP A 34 -13.21 -5.31 -8.33
CA ASP A 34 -12.14 -4.58 -9.04
C ASP A 34 -10.75 -4.98 -8.52
N CYS A 35 -10.70 -5.54 -7.31
CA CYS A 35 -9.46 -5.99 -6.73
C CYS A 35 -8.99 -7.29 -7.38
N PRO A 36 -7.69 -7.42 -7.73
CA PRO A 36 -7.19 -8.65 -8.29
C PRO A 36 -7.43 -9.77 -7.29
N VAL A 37 -8.26 -10.75 -7.66
CA VAL A 37 -8.53 -11.94 -6.84
C VAL A 37 -7.19 -12.65 -6.67
N PRO A 38 -6.54 -12.57 -5.49
CA PRO A 38 -5.29 -13.27 -5.31
C PRO A 38 -5.63 -14.75 -5.36
N LEU A 39 -4.81 -15.55 -6.03
CA LEU A 39 -4.82 -16.98 -5.75
C LEU A 39 -4.65 -17.13 -4.22
N PRO A 40 -5.41 -18.01 -3.56
CA PRO A 40 -5.35 -18.18 -2.10
C PRO A 40 -3.88 -18.32 -1.67
N PRO A 41 -3.41 -17.65 -0.59
CA PRO A 41 -4.15 -17.43 0.66
C PRO A 41 -4.75 -16.04 1.01
N PRO A 42 -4.41 -14.89 0.40
CA PRO A 42 -5.05 -13.62 0.77
C PRO A 42 -6.36 -13.38 -0.01
N PHE A 43 -7.38 -12.87 0.68
CA PHE A 43 -8.59 -12.30 0.05
C PHE A 43 -8.38 -10.79 -0.07
N ALA A 44 -8.67 -10.22 -1.24
CA ALA A 44 -8.70 -8.78 -1.42
C ALA A 44 -10.11 -8.24 -1.14
N LYS A 45 -10.22 -7.11 -0.45
CA LYS A 45 -11.46 -6.34 -0.30
C LYS A 45 -11.22 -4.88 -0.60
N CYS A 46 -12.22 -4.23 -1.18
CA CYS A 46 -12.22 -2.80 -1.38
C CYS A 46 -12.68 -2.09 -0.10
N VAL A 47 -11.76 -1.41 0.56
CA VAL A 47 -12.02 -0.63 1.77
C VAL A 47 -11.61 0.80 1.48
N ASP A 48 -12.50 1.78 1.69
CA ASP A 48 -12.23 3.20 1.46
C ASP A 48 -11.64 3.54 0.06
N GLY A 49 -12.05 2.77 -0.95
CA GLY A 49 -11.61 2.94 -2.34
C GLY A 49 -10.25 2.32 -2.65
N ILE A 50 -9.71 1.50 -1.75
CA ILE A 50 -8.41 0.84 -1.89
C ILE A 50 -8.51 -0.67 -1.60
N CYS A 51 -7.77 -1.49 -2.36
CA CYS A 51 -7.75 -2.93 -2.16
C CYS A 51 -6.85 -3.31 -0.99
N GLU A 52 -7.46 -3.80 0.08
CA GLU A 52 -6.76 -4.37 1.23
C GLU A 52 -6.70 -5.90 1.11
N PHE A 53 -5.51 -6.47 1.32
CA PHE A 53 -5.28 -7.92 1.27
C PHE A 53 -5.28 -8.51 2.69
N PHE A 54 -6.24 -9.37 2.99
CA PHE A 54 -6.35 -10.07 4.26
C PHE A 54 -5.95 -11.53 4.12
N ILE A 55 -4.93 -11.96 4.85
CA ILE A 55 -4.64 -13.39 5.02
C ILE A 55 -5.69 -13.94 5.99
N LYS A 56 -6.68 -14.68 5.49
CA LYS A 56 -7.41 -15.58 6.40
C LYS A 56 -6.44 -16.70 6.72
N ALA A 57 -5.98 -16.80 7.96
CA ALA A 57 -5.33 -18.00 8.45
C ALA A 57 -6.34 -19.16 8.32
N GLN A 58 -6.33 -19.84 7.17
CA GLN A 58 -7.00 -21.12 7.02
C GLN A 58 -6.13 -22.12 7.75
N VAL A 59 -6.35 -22.23 9.06
CA VAL A 59 -5.91 -23.39 9.85
C VAL A 59 -6.53 -24.62 9.20
N GLU A 60 -5.65 -25.38 8.54
CA GLU A 60 -5.61 -26.83 8.37
C GLU A 60 -6.81 -27.64 8.90
N LYS A 61 -7.38 -28.49 8.02
CA LYS A 61 -8.05 -29.73 8.41
C LYS A 61 -7.67 -30.85 7.45
#